data_AF-K6U0C6-F1
#
_entry.id   AF-K6U0C6-F1
#
_cell.length_a   1.000
_cell.length_b   1.000
_cell.length_c   1.000
_cell.angle_alpha   90.00
_cell.angle_beta   90.00
_cell.angle_gamma   90.00
#
_symmetry.space_group_name_H-M   'P 1'
#
loop_
_entity.id
_entity.type
_entity.pdbx_description
1 polymer ?
#
loop_
_entity_poly.entity_id
_entity_poly.type
_entity_poly.pdbx_seq_one_letter_code
_entity_poly.pdbx_strand_id
1 'polypeptide(L)'
;MLTNDYKSSSPSSDGKYINQHFGMASQFLIFELDDDRTFKFIELRENKPTCSTEGHSELSMEKSVKLISDCQTVLAGQISSGAIDILLKKNINPYIAPTFIEDALEQLAGLKNEKK
;
A
#
# COMPACT_ATOMS: atom_id res chain seq x y z
N MET A 1 14.43 -23.02 -2.73
CA MET A 1 14.67 -21.70 -2.13
C MET A 1 13.29 -21.11 -1.92
N LEU A 2 12.86 -20.91 -0.68
CA LEU A 2 11.57 -20.27 -0.42
C LEU A 2 11.78 -18.79 -0.70
N THR A 3 11.35 -18.31 -1.86
CA THR A 3 11.23 -16.88 -2.14
C THR A 3 10.12 -16.38 -1.22
N ASN A 4 10.45 -15.52 -0.27
CA ASN A 4 9.43 -14.90 0.56
C ASN A 4 8.80 -13.77 -0.26
N ASP A 5 7.86 -14.14 -1.13
CA ASP A 5 7.14 -13.24 -2.02
C ASP A 5 6.40 -12.18 -1.18
N TYR A 6 6.93 -10.94 -1.19
CA TYR A 6 6.42 -9.85 -0.35
C TYR A 6 5.67 -8.85 -1.20
N LYS A 7 4.36 -8.75 -0.99
CA LYS A 7 3.50 -7.83 -1.73
C LYS A 7 3.31 -6.50 -1.01
N SER A 8 3.52 -5.42 -1.74
CA SER A 8 3.30 -4.05 -1.30
C SER A 8 2.32 -3.34 -2.22
N SER A 9 1.42 -2.53 -1.67
CA SER A 9 0.48 -1.73 -2.44
C SER A 9 0.75 -0.23 -2.30
N SER A 10 0.61 0.55 -3.37
CA SER A 10 0.79 2.02 -3.37
C SER A 10 -0.37 2.74 -4.08
N PRO A 11 -1.01 3.76 -3.46
CA PRO A 11 -1.94 4.64 -4.13
C PRO A 11 -1.16 5.74 -4.88
N SER A 12 -1.31 5.78 -6.20
CA SER A 12 -0.69 6.79 -7.04
C SER A 12 -1.61 7.24 -8.14
N SER A 13 -1.65 8.56 -8.36
CA SER A 13 -2.42 9.17 -9.45
C SER A 13 -1.70 9.12 -10.80
N ASP A 14 -0.38 8.91 -10.82
CA ASP A 14 0.48 8.94 -12.03
C ASP A 14 1.29 7.64 -12.20
N GLY A 15 1.24 6.73 -11.22
CA GLY A 15 2.01 5.48 -11.23
C GLY A 15 3.49 5.64 -10.90
N LYS A 16 3.95 6.85 -10.55
CA LYS A 16 5.35 7.17 -10.22
C LYS A 16 5.55 7.74 -8.81
N TYR A 17 4.59 8.50 -8.32
CA TYR A 17 4.72 9.24 -7.06
C TYR A 17 3.61 8.87 -6.08
N ILE A 18 3.97 8.68 -4.80
CA ILE A 18 3.03 8.35 -3.74
C ILE A 18 2.43 9.65 -3.19
N ASN A 19 1.54 10.28 -3.96
CA ASN A 19 0.90 11.55 -3.59
C ASN A 19 -0.50 11.39 -3.00
N GLN A 20 -1.09 10.19 -3.06
CA GLN A 20 -2.48 10.02 -2.67
C GLN A 20 -2.66 9.61 -1.21
N HIS A 21 -3.70 10.17 -0.60
CA HIS A 21 -4.19 9.78 0.70
C HIS A 21 -4.88 8.42 0.57
N PHE A 22 -4.54 7.45 1.41
CA PHE A 22 -5.00 6.05 1.28
C PHE A 22 -6.53 5.91 1.12
N GLY A 23 -7.31 6.63 1.93
CA GLY A 23 -8.79 6.58 1.85
C GLY A 23 -9.38 7.19 0.56
N MET A 24 -8.64 8.06 -0.11
CA MET A 24 -9.07 8.73 -1.35
C MET A 24 -8.50 8.08 -2.61
N ALA A 25 -7.71 7.01 -2.46
CA ALA A 25 -7.09 6.35 -3.58
C ALA A 25 -8.15 5.72 -4.49
N SER A 26 -8.11 6.01 -5.79
CA SER A 26 -8.97 5.36 -6.79
C SER A 26 -8.37 4.07 -7.33
N GLN A 27 -7.13 3.77 -6.97
CA GLN A 27 -6.40 2.58 -7.42
C GLN A 27 -5.22 2.30 -6.51
N PHE A 28 -4.83 1.03 -6.44
CA PHE A 28 -3.64 0.55 -5.76
C PHE A 28 -2.76 -0.18 -6.78
N LEU A 29 -1.51 0.26 -6.90
CA LEU A 29 -0.49 -0.47 -7.64
C LEU A 29 0.12 -1.52 -6.72
N ILE A 30 0.10 -2.77 -7.14
CA ILE A 30 0.63 -3.91 -6.39
C ILE A 30 2.02 -4.25 -6.94
N PHE A 31 2.98 -4.29 -6.03
CA PHE A 31 4.38 -4.60 -6.29
C PHE A 31 4.80 -5.81 -5.47
N GLU A 32 5.65 -6.65 -6.03
CA GLU A 32 6.34 -7.73 -5.33
C GLU A 32 7.80 -7.33 -5.12
N LEU A 33 8.30 -7.46 -3.89
CA LEU A 33 9.70 -7.25 -3.55
C LEU A 33 10.40 -8.59 -3.36
N ASP A 34 11.50 -8.77 -4.10
CA ASP A 34 12.40 -9.91 -4.01
C ASP A 34 13.49 -9.67 -2.94
N ASP A 35 14.19 -10.73 -2.52
CA ASP A 35 15.29 -10.67 -1.55
C ASP A 35 16.49 -9.87 -2.11
N ASP A 36 16.66 -9.85 -3.44
CA ASP A 36 17.73 -9.13 -4.15
C ASP A 36 17.49 -7.61 -4.26
N ARG A 37 16.58 -7.04 -3.44
CA ARG A 37 16.17 -5.62 -3.46
C ARG A 37 15.57 -5.16 -4.78
N THR A 38 15.15 -6.10 -5.62
CA THR A 38 14.42 -5.81 -6.84
C THR A 38 12.93 -5.79 -6.54
N PHE A 39 12.20 -4.96 -7.29
CA PHE A 39 10.74 -4.92 -7.22
C PHE A 39 10.14 -5.10 -8.60
N LYS A 40 8.97 -5.72 -8.64
CA LYS A 40 8.23 -5.94 -9.87
C LYS A 40 6.79 -5.48 -9.70
N PHE A 41 6.30 -4.69 -10.66
CA PHE A 41 4.89 -4.40 -10.76
C PHE A 41 4.12 -5.68 -11.16
N ILE A 42 3.12 -6.03 -10.35
CA ILE A 42 2.31 -7.24 -10.55
C ILE A 42 1.01 -6.89 -11.25
N GLU A 43 0.26 -5.94 -10.69
CA GLU A 43 -1.07 -5.58 -11.16
C GLU A 43 -1.53 -4.24 -10.56
N LEU A 44 -2.54 -3.65 -11.18
CA LEU A 44 -3.26 -2.49 -10.66
C LEU A 44 -4.65 -2.95 -10.21
N ARG A 45 -5.02 -2.63 -8.97
CA ARG A 45 -6.33 -2.90 -8.41
C ARG A 45 -7.10 -1.61 -8.27
N GLU A 46 -8.17 -1.47 -9.05
CA GLU A 46 -9.05 -0.30 -8.95
C GLU A 46 -9.76 -0.30 -7.60
N ASN A 47 -9.78 0.87 -6.96
CA ASN A 47 -10.49 1.11 -5.73
C ASN A 47 -11.60 2.12 -6.00
N LYS A 48 -12.74 1.97 -5.34
CA LYS A 48 -13.74 3.03 -5.32
C LYS A 48 -13.39 3.97 -4.17
N PRO A 49 -12.91 5.19 -4.45
CA PRO A 49 -12.55 6.12 -3.38
C PRO A 49 -13.80 6.43 -2.56
N THR A 50 -13.61 6.79 -1.29
CA THR A 50 -14.68 7.40 -0.48
C THR A 50 -14.99 8.81 -1.01
N CYS A 51 -15.57 8.89 -2.20
CA CYS A 51 -16.15 10.13 -2.70
C CYS A 51 -17.65 10.06 -2.43
N SER A 52 -18.21 11.18 -1.99
CA SER A 52 -19.64 11.46 -1.77
C SER A 52 -20.10 11.25 -0.32
N THR A 53 -20.26 12.37 0.38
CA THR A 53 -21.49 12.88 1.03
C THR A 53 -22.48 11.95 1.78
N GLU A 54 -22.32 10.63 1.80
CA GLU A 54 -23.29 9.69 2.34
C GLU A 54 -22.62 8.69 3.29
N GLY A 55 -22.44 9.10 4.55
CA GLY A 55 -22.52 8.28 5.79
C GLY A 55 -21.77 6.94 5.94
N HIS A 56 -21.09 6.39 4.94
CA HIS A 56 -20.58 5.01 4.90
C HIS A 56 -19.06 4.96 4.67
N SER A 57 -18.32 5.90 5.27
CA SER A 57 -16.84 5.93 5.16
C SER A 57 -16.18 4.65 5.65
N GLU A 58 -16.74 3.98 6.67
CA GLU A 58 -16.17 2.75 7.24
C GLU A 58 -16.24 1.56 6.27
N LEU A 59 -17.40 1.32 5.64
CA LEU A 59 -17.60 0.22 4.69
C LEU A 59 -16.72 0.36 3.44
N SER A 60 -16.47 1.58 2.99
CA SER A 60 -15.60 1.85 1.85
C SER A 60 -14.14 1.62 2.21
N MET A 61 -13.70 1.97 3.42
CA MET A 61 -12.35 1.69 3.90
C MET A 61 -12.11 0.19 4.06
N GLU A 62 -13.06 -0.57 4.60
CA GLU A 62 -12.96 -2.02 4.68
C GLU A 62 -12.83 -2.68 3.30
N LYS A 63 -13.53 -2.18 2.29
CA LYS A 63 -13.39 -2.65 0.90
C LYS A 63 -12.00 -2.36 0.34
N SER A 64 -11.47 -1.16 0.57
CA SER A 64 -10.11 -0.81 0.14
C SER A 64 -9.06 -1.67 0.82
N VAL A 65 -9.19 -1.93 2.12
CA VAL A 65 -8.27 -2.80 2.87
C VAL A 65 -8.41 -4.25 2.40
N LYS A 66 -9.62 -4.72 2.09
CA LYS A 66 -9.84 -6.05 1.52
C LYS A 66 -9.15 -6.23 0.17
N LEU A 67 -9.13 -5.18 -0.68
CA LEU A 67 -8.45 -5.21 -1.97
C LEU A 67 -6.94 -5.41 -1.85
N ILE A 68 -6.32 -5.11 -0.71
CA ILE A 68 -4.88 -5.26 -0.47
C ILE A 68 -4.60 -6.25 0.68
N SER A 69 -5.55 -7.12 1.00
CA SER A 69 -5.44 -8.03 2.15
C SER A 69 -4.40 -9.14 2.01
N ASP A 70 -3.92 -9.38 0.79
CA ASP A 70 -2.77 -10.24 0.45
C ASP A 70 -1.43 -9.47 0.44
N CYS A 71 -1.44 -8.16 0.66
CA CYS A 71 -0.24 -7.34 0.79
C CYS A 71 0.20 -7.28 2.26
N GLN A 72 1.51 -7.36 2.50
CA GLN A 72 2.07 -7.20 3.84
C GLN A 72 2.30 -5.73 4.21
N THR A 73 2.49 -4.87 3.22
CA THR A 73 2.65 -3.42 3.43
C THR A 73 1.79 -2.62 2.49
N VAL A 74 1.31 -1.49 2.98
CA VAL A 74 0.78 -0.41 2.15
C VAL A 74 1.67 0.82 2.27
N LEU A 75 2.18 1.27 1.14
CA LEU A 75 2.85 2.54 0.95
C LEU A 75 1.78 3.59 0.67
N ALA A 76 1.75 4.75 1.33
CA ALA A 76 0.87 5.86 0.94
C ALA A 76 1.47 7.21 1.32
N GLY A 77 1.04 8.29 0.66
CA GLY A 77 1.59 9.63 0.92
C GLY A 77 1.07 10.17 2.25
N GLN A 78 -0.17 9.80 2.59
CA GLN A 78 -0.82 10.05 3.87
C GLN A 78 -1.79 8.91 4.20
N ILE A 79 -1.88 8.56 5.48
CA ILE A 79 -2.81 7.57 6.02
C ILE A 79 -3.41 8.14 7.31
N SER A 80 -4.74 8.23 7.39
CA SER A 80 -5.41 8.68 8.62
C SER A 80 -5.28 7.64 9.74
N SER A 81 -5.35 8.09 10.99
CA SER A 81 -5.31 7.23 12.18
C SER A 81 -6.33 6.09 12.16
N GLY A 82 -7.56 6.36 11.71
CA GLY A 82 -8.58 5.32 11.53
C GLY A 82 -8.17 4.25 10.49
N ALA A 83 -7.55 4.65 9.38
CA ALA A 83 -7.06 3.72 8.37
C ALA A 83 -5.89 2.88 8.88
N ILE A 84 -4.95 3.49 9.63
CA ILE A 84 -3.84 2.81 10.28
C ILE A 84 -4.35 1.68 11.19
N ASP A 85 -5.35 1.97 12.04
CA ASP A 85 -5.91 0.98 12.96
C ASP A 85 -6.52 -0.23 12.22
N ILE A 86 -7.26 0.01 11.13
CA ILE A 86 -7.83 -1.08 10.33
C ILE A 86 -6.74 -1.89 9.61
N LEU A 87 -5.72 -1.24 9.05
CA LEU A 87 -4.62 -1.90 8.37
C LEU A 87 -3.85 -2.82 9.34
N LEU A 88 -3.52 -2.30 10.53
CA LEU A 88 -2.82 -3.07 11.56
C LEU A 88 -3.67 -4.26 12.06
N LYS A 89 -4.99 -4.07 12.23
CA LYS A 89 -5.92 -5.17 12.55
C LYS A 89 -5.95 -6.28 11.48
N LYS A 90 -5.58 -5.97 10.24
CA LYS A 90 -5.48 -6.92 9.14
C LYS A 90 -4.05 -7.43 8.90
N ASN A 91 -3.10 -7.14 9.78
CA ASN A 91 -1.68 -7.48 9.64
C ASN A 91 -1.02 -6.85 8.40
N ILE A 92 -1.52 -5.69 7.97
CA ILE A 92 -0.94 -4.90 6.89
C ILE A 92 -0.19 -3.75 7.53
N ASN A 93 1.10 -3.63 7.28
CA ASN A 93 1.93 -2.56 7.83
C ASN A 93 1.74 -1.28 7.01
N PRO A 94 1.19 -0.20 7.60
CA PRO A 94 1.13 1.10 6.95
C PRO A 94 2.51 1.75 6.94
N TYR A 95 2.94 2.23 5.77
CA TYR A 95 4.18 2.97 5.58
C TYR A 95 3.89 4.28 4.86
N ILE A 96 4.07 5.39 5.59
CA ILE A 96 3.79 6.72 5.08
C ILE A 96 5.07 7.26 4.45
N ALA A 97 5.07 7.40 3.13
CA ALA A 97 6.22 7.84 2.37
C ALA A 97 5.77 8.73 1.20
N PRO A 98 5.69 10.06 1.40
CA PRO A 98 5.37 11.02 0.34
C PRO A 98 6.60 11.23 -0.56
N THR A 99 7.00 10.18 -1.28
CA THR A 99 8.17 10.16 -2.16
C THR A 99 7.85 9.38 -3.44
N PHE A 100 8.83 9.21 -4.33
CA PHE A 100 8.67 8.34 -5.49
C PHE A 100 8.45 6.89 -5.04
N ILE A 101 7.65 6.15 -5.81
CA ILE A 101 7.37 4.75 -5.52
C ILE A 101 8.68 3.95 -5.44
N GLU A 102 9.61 4.23 -6.35
CA GLU A 102 10.93 3.58 -6.40
C GLU A 102 11.73 3.84 -5.11
N ASP A 103 11.82 5.09 -4.64
CA ASP A 103 12.51 5.42 -3.38
C ASP A 103 11.89 4.75 -2.16
N ALA A 104 10.56 4.65 -2.12
CA ALA A 104 9.85 3.99 -1.02
C ALA A 104 10.07 2.47 -1.03
N LEU A 105 10.08 1.86 -2.21
CA LEU A 105 10.38 0.44 -2.39
C LEU A 105 11.83 0.12 -2.05
N GLU A 106 12.78 0.98 -2.43
CA GLU A 106 14.19 0.82 -2.08
C GLU A 106 14.40 0.87 -0.56
N GLN A 107 13.76 1.82 0.13
CA GLN A 107 13.78 1.89 1.59
C GLN A 107 13.19 0.63 2.25
N LEU A 108 12.05 0.13 1.75
CA LEU A 108 11.46 -1.11 2.23
C LEU A 108 12.39 -2.33 2.02
N ALA A 109 13.04 -2.42 0.86
CA ALA A 109 14.02 -3.46 0.57
C ALA A 109 15.26 -3.39 1.48
N GLY A 110 15.69 -2.17 1.82
CA GLY A 110 16.75 -1.92 2.80
C GLY A 110 16.38 -2.44 4.20
N LEU A 111 15.17 -2.10 4.69
CA LEU A 111 14.69 -2.52 6.02
C LEU A 111 14.58 -4.04 6.20
N LYS A 112 14.30 -4.79 5.12
CA LYS A 112 14.29 -6.27 5.15
C LYS A 112 15.68 -6.86 5.44
N ASN A 113 16.75 -6.22 4.97
CA ASN A 113 18.11 -6.75 5.11
C ASN A 113 18.69 -6.59 6.53
N GLU A 114 18.20 -5.63 7.32
CA GLU A 114 18.69 -5.41 8.69
C GLU A 114 18.04 -6.32 9.74
N LYS A 115 16.95 -7.01 9.39
CA LYS A 115 16.25 -7.94 10.31
C LYS A 115 16.62 -9.42 10.10
N LYS A 116 17.68 -9.70 9.35
CA LYS A 116 18.16 -11.07 9.07
C LYS A 116 19.28 -11.49 10.01
#